data_AF-A0A818DPQ6-F1
#
_entry.id   AF-A0A818DPQ6-F1
#
_cell.length_a   1.000
_cell.length_b   1.000
_cell.length_c   1.000
_cell.angle_alpha   90.00
_cell.angle_beta   90.00
_cell.angle_gamma   90.00
#
_symmetry.space_group_name_H-M   'P 1'
#
loop_
_entity.id
_entity.type
_entity.pdbx_description
1 polymer ?
#
loop_
_entity_poly.entity_id
_entity_poly.type
_entity_poly.pdbx_seq_one_letter_code
_entity_poly.pdbx_strand_id
1 'polypeptide(L)'
;KCGIIKPNDDFLVLEGKDFNKRIRDSSGKVSQEKLDEIWPKLRVLARSSPQDKYNLVNGIVESRATQHREVVAVTGDGTNDGPALKRADVGFAMVT
;
A
#
# COMPACT_ATOMS: atom_id res chain seq x y z
N LYS A 1 14.94 -0.31 16.52
CA LYS A 1 13.49 -0.04 16.33
C LYS A 1 13.35 1.37 15.74
N CYS A 2 12.53 1.57 14.71
CA CYS A 2 12.48 2.83 13.93
C CYS A 2 11.30 3.76 14.24
N GLY A 3 10.45 3.43 15.23
CA GLY A 3 9.36 4.31 15.68
C GLY A 3 8.08 4.32 14.84
N ILE A 4 8.00 3.50 13.77
CA ILE A 4 6.80 3.37 12.90
C ILE A 4 5.60 2.81 13.66
N ILE A 5 5.83 1.90 14.62
CA ILE A 5 4.81 1.32 15.50
C ILE A 5 5.28 1.47 16.95
N LYS A 6 4.39 1.98 17.80
CA LYS A 6 4.59 2.12 19.24
C LYS A 6 3.72 1.12 20.01
N PRO A 7 4.08 0.78 21.25
CA PRO A 7 3.19 0.03 22.13
C PRO A 7 1.84 0.73 22.24
N ASN A 8 0.74 -0.01 22.07
CA ASN A 8 -0.66 0.44 22.10
C ASN A 8 -1.18 1.19 20.86
N ASP A 9 -0.43 1.26 19.76
CA ASP A 9 -0.98 1.76 18.50
C ASP A 9 -2.03 0.77 17.94
N ASP A 10 -3.16 1.29 17.45
CA ASP A 10 -4.21 0.51 16.74
C ASP A 10 -3.93 0.42 15.22
N PHE A 11 -2.65 0.32 14.85
CA PHE A 11 -2.23 0.23 13.45
C PHE A 11 -2.16 -1.21 12.95
N LEU A 12 -2.43 -1.39 11.65
CA LEU A 12 -2.41 -2.68 11.00
C LEU A 12 -0.99 -3.04 10.52
N VAL A 13 -0.64 -4.30 10.78
CA VAL A 13 0.55 -4.99 10.24
C VAL A 13 0.05 -6.23 9.54
N LEU A 14 0.32 -6.35 8.23
CA LEU A 14 -0.18 -7.44 7.41
C LEU A 14 0.96 -8.08 6.61
N GLU A 15 0.86 -9.39 6.36
CA GLU A 15 1.60 -10.03 5.27
C GLU A 15 0.85 -9.84 3.94
N GLY A 16 1.58 -9.86 2.82
CA GLY A 16 1.01 -9.71 1.46
C GLY A 16 -0.16 -10.65 1.17
N LYS A 17 -0.11 -11.89 1.67
CA LYS A 17 -1.19 -12.88 1.52
C LYS A 17 -2.50 -12.43 2.19
N ASP A 18 -2.41 -11.81 3.37
CA ASP A 18 -3.57 -11.41 4.16
C ASP A 18 -4.14 -10.09 3.62
N PHE A 19 -3.26 -9.18 3.20
CA PHE A 19 -3.65 -7.98 2.46
C PHE A 19 -4.46 -8.33 1.20
N ASN A 20 -3.96 -9.23 0.36
CA ASN A 20 -4.65 -9.64 -0.87
C ASN A 20 -6.05 -10.24 -0.62
N LYS A 21 -6.21 -11.05 0.44
CA LYS A 21 -7.52 -11.62 0.79
C LYS A 21 -8.51 -10.54 1.20
N ARG A 22 -8.04 -9.54 1.95
CA ARG A 22 -8.92 -8.49 2.48
C ARG A 22 -9.35 -7.49 1.42
N ILE A 23 -8.49 -7.12 0.48
CA ILE A 23 -8.82 -6.12 -0.55
C ILE A 23 -9.65 -6.67 -1.71
N ARG A 24 -9.91 -7.99 -1.79
CA ARG A 24 -10.60 -8.61 -2.92
C ARG A 24 -12.08 -8.85 -2.65
N ASP A 25 -12.91 -8.65 -3.67
CA ASP A 25 -14.34 -8.99 -3.66
C ASP A 25 -14.60 -10.49 -3.90
N SER A 26 -15.87 -10.89 -3.96
CA SER A 26 -16.28 -12.27 -4.23
C SER A 26 -15.88 -12.77 -5.63
N SER A 27 -15.61 -11.87 -6.58
CA SER A 27 -15.11 -12.19 -7.92
C SER A 27 -13.58 -12.31 -7.96
N GLY A 28 -12.89 -12.06 -6.84
CA GLY A 28 -11.44 -12.07 -6.75
C GLY A 28 -10.78 -10.81 -7.29
N LYS A 29 -11.53 -9.75 -7.63
CA LYS A 29 -10.98 -8.47 -8.07
C LYS A 29 -10.71 -7.56 -6.89
N VAL A 30 -9.73 -6.66 -7.03
CA VAL A 30 -9.46 -5.63 -6.01
C VAL A 30 -10.65 -4.69 -5.94
N SER A 31 -11.20 -4.51 -4.74
CA SER A 31 -12.27 -3.58 -4.42
C SER A 31 -11.69 -2.37 -3.72
N GLN A 32 -11.96 -1.17 -4.27
CA GLN A 32 -11.50 0.09 -3.68
C GLN A 32 -12.10 0.30 -2.28
N GLU A 33 -13.38 -0.03 -2.08
CA GLU A 33 -14.06 0.11 -0.79
C GLU A 33 -13.35 -0.68 0.32
N LYS A 34 -12.98 -1.94 0.04
CA LYS A 34 -12.25 -2.76 1.01
C LYS A 34 -10.83 -2.26 1.25
N LEU A 35 -10.20 -1.66 0.25
CA LEU A 35 -8.88 -1.08 0.39
C LEU A 35 -8.94 0.18 1.27
N ASP A 36 -9.98 1.01 1.11
CA ASP A 36 -10.27 2.21 1.89
C ASP A 36 -10.49 1.93 3.38
N GLU A 37 -11.00 0.74 3.73
CA GLU A 37 -11.09 0.29 5.13
C GLU A 37 -9.73 -0.03 5.78
N ILE A 38 -8.70 -0.31 4.95
CA ILE A 38 -7.43 -0.90 5.42
C ILE A 38 -6.29 0.11 5.38
N TRP A 39 -6.11 0.79 4.25
CA TRP A 39 -4.91 1.60 4.02
C TRP A 39 -4.71 2.72 5.07
N PRO A 40 -5.75 3.39 5.62
CA PRO A 40 -5.53 4.48 6.58
C PRO A 40 -4.83 4.01 7.87
N LYS A 41 -5.04 2.75 8.25
CA LYS A 41 -4.43 2.12 9.43
C LYS A 41 -3.22 1.24 9.11
N LEU A 42 -3.02 0.84 7.86
CA LEU A 42 -1.89 0.01 7.46
C LEU A 42 -0.57 0.78 7.61
N ARG A 43 0.38 0.23 8.38
CA ARG A 43 1.72 0.82 8.55
C ARG A 43 2.84 -0.09 8.07
N VAL A 44 2.61 -1.40 8.10
CA VAL A 44 3.60 -2.38 7.65
C VAL A 44 2.90 -3.42 6.78
N LEU A 45 3.36 -3.51 5.53
CA LEU A 45 3.04 -4.61 4.62
C LEU A 45 4.30 -5.45 4.42
N ALA A 46 4.39 -6.57 5.13
CA ALA A 46 5.53 -7.48 5.07
C ALA A 46 5.34 -8.54 3.97
N ARG A 47 6.46 -9.05 3.45
CA ARG A 47 6.48 -10.13 2.43
C ARG A 47 5.56 -9.84 1.23
N SER A 48 5.52 -8.57 0.82
CA SER A 48 4.71 -8.10 -0.30
C SER A 48 5.32 -8.48 -1.65
N SER A 49 4.49 -8.91 -2.59
CA SER A 49 4.88 -9.03 -4.00
C SER A 49 4.94 -7.65 -4.69
N PRO A 50 5.56 -7.53 -5.88
CA PRO A 50 5.44 -6.34 -6.73
C PRO A 50 4.00 -5.89 -6.97
N GLN A 51 3.09 -6.86 -7.19
CA GLN A 51 1.66 -6.57 -7.42
C GLN A 51 0.98 -6.03 -6.17
N ASP A 52 1.36 -6.51 -4.98
CA ASP A 52 0.77 -6.05 -3.71
C ASP A 52 1.11 -4.58 -3.48
N LYS A 53 2.38 -4.22 -3.72
CA LYS A 53 2.85 -2.83 -3.67
C LYS A 53 2.10 -1.96 -4.67
N TYR A 54 1.95 -2.40 -5.91
CA TYR A 54 1.18 -1.69 -6.92
C TYR A 54 -0.27 -1.48 -6.49
N ASN A 55 -0.95 -2.54 -6.02
CA ASN A 55 -2.35 -2.45 -5.58
C ASN A 55 -2.52 -1.45 -4.43
N LEU A 56 -1.61 -1.46 -3.46
CA LEU A 56 -1.64 -0.52 -2.35
C LEU A 56 -1.46 0.93 -2.83
N VAL A 57 -0.44 1.19 -3.67
CA VAL A 57 -0.17 2.52 -4.21
C VAL A 57 -1.33 3.02 -5.07
N ASN A 58 -1.83 2.20 -5.98
CA ASN A 58 -2.99 2.51 -6.82
C ASN A 58 -4.21 2.85 -5.96
N GLY A 59 -4.47 2.02 -4.95
CA GLY A 59 -5.61 2.19 -4.05
C GLY A 59 -5.55 3.46 -3.22
N ILE A 60 -4.38 3.84 -2.68
CA ILE A 60 -4.23 5.10 -1.94
C ILE A 60 -4.42 6.29 -2.88
N VAL A 61 -3.85 6.25 -4.09
CA VAL A 61 -4.00 7.36 -5.05
C VAL A 61 -5.44 7.54 -5.53
N GLU A 62 -6.20 6.46 -5.66
CA GLU A 62 -7.63 6.47 -6.06
C GLU A 62 -8.58 6.70 -4.88
N SER A 63 -8.10 6.56 -3.65
CA SER A 63 -8.93 6.64 -2.45
C SER A 63 -9.60 8.00 -2.30
N ARG A 64 -10.82 7.95 -1.78
CA ARG A 64 -11.58 9.12 -1.32
C ARG A 64 -11.96 9.00 0.16
N ALA A 65 -11.27 8.14 0.90
CA ALA A 65 -11.53 7.90 2.32
C ALA A 65 -11.17 9.10 3.22
N THR A 66 -10.28 9.97 2.74
CA THR A 66 -9.89 11.21 3.41
C THR A 66 -10.53 12.41 2.72
N GLN A 67 -10.68 13.53 3.45
CA GLN A 67 -11.28 14.77 2.92
C GLN A 67 -10.52 15.32 1.70
N HIS A 68 -9.22 15.07 1.64
CA HIS A 68 -8.33 15.46 0.56
C HIS A 68 -7.66 14.23 -0.03
N ARG A 69 -7.37 14.26 -1.33
CA ARG A 69 -6.57 13.22 -1.97
C ARG A 69 -5.18 13.16 -1.36
N GLU A 70 -4.72 11.96 -1.03
CA GLU A 70 -3.34 11.73 -0.61
C GLU A 70 -2.36 11.81 -1.80
N VAL A 71 -1.22 12.45 -1.58
CA VAL A 71 -0.10 12.46 -2.53
C VAL A 71 0.89 11.38 -2.11
N VAL A 72 1.13 10.41 -2.98
CA VAL A 72 1.88 9.20 -2.62
C VAL A 72 3.31 9.25 -3.15
N ALA A 73 4.27 9.15 -2.23
CA ALA A 73 5.68 8.94 -2.54
C ALA A 73 6.05 7.46 -2.38
N VAL A 74 6.76 6.89 -3.36
CA VAL A 74 7.24 5.50 -3.32
C VAL A 74 8.75 5.48 -3.55
N THR A 75 9.46 4.66 -2.78
CA THR A 75 10.89 4.39 -2.98
C THR A 75 11.11 2.93 -3.37
N GLY A 76 12.07 2.66 -4.25
CA GLY A 76 12.38 1.31 -4.72
C GLY A 76 13.65 1.20 -5.56
N ASP A 77 14.07 -0.03 -5.87
CA ASP A 77 15.28 -0.35 -6.63
C ASP A 77 15.03 -0.50 -8.16
N GLY A 78 13.86 -0.10 -8.63
CA GLY A 78 13.50 0.02 -10.04
C GLY A 78 13.03 -1.27 -10.72
N THR A 79 13.61 -2.43 -10.42
CA THR A 79 13.26 -3.68 -11.15
C THR A 79 11.93 -4.27 -10.67
N ASN A 80 11.76 -4.44 -9.36
CA ASN A 80 10.56 -5.01 -8.78
C ASN A 80 9.50 -3.96 -8.42
N ASP A 81 9.93 -2.71 -8.28
CA ASP A 81 9.08 -1.59 -7.85
C ASP A 81 8.64 -0.70 -9.02
N GLY A 82 9.07 -0.98 -10.26
CA GLY A 82 8.80 -0.16 -11.44
C GLY A 82 7.33 0.25 -11.63
N PRO A 83 6.37 -0.69 -11.60
CA PRO A 83 4.95 -0.35 -11.72
C PRO A 83 4.45 0.56 -10.59
N ALA A 84 4.86 0.30 -9.34
CA ALA A 84 4.46 1.09 -8.18
C ALA A 84 5.09 2.48 -8.20
N LEU A 85 6.37 2.59 -8.56
CA LEU A 85 7.10 3.85 -8.76
C LEU A 85 6.44 4.72 -9.83
N LYS A 86 6.01 4.11 -10.95
CA LYS A 86 5.33 4.83 -12.03
C LYS A 86 3.92 5.28 -11.66
N ARG A 87 3.24 4.53 -10.77
CA ARG A 87 1.86 4.83 -10.36
C ARG A 87 1.78 5.93 -9.28
N ALA A 88 2.83 6.06 -8.48
CA ALA A 88 2.97 7.06 -7.44
C ALA A 88 3.00 8.49 -8.02
N ASP A 89 2.68 9.48 -7.18
CA ASP A 89 2.82 10.89 -7.54
C ASP A 89 4.30 11.30 -7.62
N VAL A 90 5.13 10.73 -6.73
CA VAL A 90 6.58 10.94 -6.71
C VAL A 90 7.30 9.60 -6.50
N GLY A 91 8.19 9.25 -7.43
CA GLY A 91 9.01 8.03 -7.35
C GLY A 91 10.46 8.34 -7.00
N PHE A 92 11.01 7.62 -6.02
CA PHE A 92 12.43 7.64 -5.64
C PHE A 92 13.09 6.33 -6.06
N ALA A 93 13.93 6.36 -7.08
CA ALA A 93 14.72 5.22 -7.50
C ALA A 93 16.08 5.24 -6.80
N MET A 94 16.44 4.14 -6.15
CA MET A 94 17.76 3.96 -5.55
C MET A 94 18.73 3.48 -6.64
N VAL A 95 19.91 4.10 -6.71
CA VAL A 95 21.03 3.56 -7.49
C VAL A 95 21.80 2.62 -6.58
N THR A 96 21.71 1.33 -6.85
CA THR A 96 22.58 0.30 -6.25
C THR A 96 23.84 0.10 -7.06
#